data_AF-A0A1U8NQA0-F1
#
_entry.id   AF-A0A1U8NQA0-F1
#
_cell.length_a   1.000
_cell.length_b   1.000
_cell.length_c   1.000
_cell.angle_alpha   90.00
_cell.angle_beta   90.00
_cell.angle_gamma   90.00
#
_symmetry.space_group_name_H-M   'P 1'
#
loop_
_entity.id
_entity.type
_entity.pdbx_description
1 polymer ?
#
loop_
_entity_poly.entity_id
_entity_poly.type
_entity_poly.pdbx_seq_one_letter_code
_entity_poly.pdbx_strand_id
1 'polypeptide(L)'
;MASNSGRGYPTNGSIYVCNLPEILGCLTVVTFFGASNSDETKSVMKLLWDLINPGTDSNIERKDSPAILTAMISAWSFLLSTIDGWRSHKNWQGAITYFSNILDSNDEALCAAACEALALVFESNCLEKFSSKTKDSNKELKDNIIKQLRSRLSETGNERISSQDRRTGFNSASATLDFLEAGFV
;
A
#
# COMPACT_ATOMS: atom_id res chain seq x y z
N MET A 1 -65.84 -2.61 -14.80
CA MET A 1 -64.88 -1.69 -14.16
C MET A 1 -64.01 -2.53 -13.24
N ALA A 2 -62.76 -2.79 -13.62
CA ALA A 2 -61.79 -3.54 -12.82
C ALA A 2 -60.59 -2.64 -12.55
N SER A 3 -60.20 -2.58 -11.27
CA SER A 3 -59.13 -1.74 -10.74
C SER A 3 -57.78 -2.00 -11.40
N ASN A 4 -57.09 -0.92 -11.78
CA ASN A 4 -55.66 -0.92 -12.04
C ASN A 4 -54.90 -1.18 -10.72
N SER A 5 -54.37 -2.39 -10.56
CA SER A 5 -53.36 -2.68 -9.54
C SER A 5 -51.97 -2.48 -10.15
N GLY A 6 -51.16 -1.68 -9.47
CA GLY A 6 -49.90 -1.15 -9.97
C GLY A 6 -48.85 -2.22 -10.28
N ARG A 7 -48.14 -2.02 -11.39
CA ARG A 7 -46.75 -2.47 -11.53
C ARG A 7 -45.85 -1.29 -11.19
N GLY A 8 -45.58 -1.13 -9.90
CA GLY A 8 -44.43 -0.35 -9.46
C GLY A 8 -43.17 -1.09 -9.86
N TYR A 9 -42.36 -0.48 -10.72
CA TYR A 9 -40.98 -0.92 -10.88
C TYR A 9 -40.26 -0.66 -9.55
N PRO A 10 -39.50 -1.62 -9.01
CA PRO A 10 -38.70 -1.35 -7.82
C PRO A 10 -37.58 -0.38 -8.20
N THR A 11 -37.76 0.90 -7.88
CA THR A 11 -36.69 1.89 -7.77
C THR A 11 -35.94 1.65 -6.46
N ASN A 12 -35.26 0.52 -6.35
CA ASN A 12 -34.29 0.29 -5.28
C ASN A 12 -32.90 0.26 -5.90
N GLY A 13 -32.16 1.32 -5.62
CA GLY A 13 -30.77 1.52 -6.02
C GLY A 13 -29.86 0.44 -5.43
N SER A 14 -29.82 -0.71 -6.10
CA SER A 14 -28.78 -1.71 -5.93
C SER A 14 -27.97 -1.74 -7.23
N ILE A 15 -27.35 -0.61 -7.55
CA ILE A 15 -26.10 -0.67 -8.31
C ILE A 15 -25.19 -1.52 -7.43
N TYR A 16 -24.71 -2.64 -7.95
CA TYR A 16 -23.68 -3.46 -7.31
C TYR A 16 -22.62 -2.52 -6.74
N VAL A 17 -22.64 -2.29 -5.42
CA VAL A 17 -21.61 -1.49 -4.76
C VAL A 17 -20.42 -2.42 -4.70
N CYS A 18 -19.67 -2.50 -5.80
CA CYS A 18 -18.48 -3.30 -5.85
C CYS A 18 -17.54 -2.77 -4.75
N ASN A 19 -17.25 -3.59 -3.75
CA ASN A 19 -16.35 -3.24 -2.67
C ASN A 19 -14.95 -3.11 -3.28
N LEU A 20 -14.42 -1.89 -3.36
CA LEU A 20 -13.15 -1.61 -4.05
C LEU A 20 -11.97 -2.49 -3.55
N PRO A 21 -11.78 -2.71 -2.25
CA PRO A 21 -10.82 -3.70 -1.73
C PRO A 21 -10.97 -5.11 -2.32
N GLU A 22 -12.18 -5.62 -2.47
CA GLU A 22 -12.42 -6.95 -3.06
C GLU A 22 -12.07 -6.97 -4.54
N ILE A 23 -12.38 -5.90 -5.28
CA ILE A 23 -11.99 -5.75 -6.68
C ILE A 23 -10.47 -5.74 -6.82
N LEU A 24 -9.78 -4.98 -5.95
CA LEU A 24 -8.32 -4.91 -5.94
C LEU A 24 -7.71 -6.29 -5.64
N GLY A 25 -8.26 -7.02 -4.65
CA GLY A 25 -7.85 -8.39 -4.35
C GLY A 25 -8.02 -9.32 -5.56
N CYS A 26 -9.19 -9.29 -6.22
CA CYS A 26 -9.43 -10.06 -7.43
C CYS A 26 -8.47 -9.71 -8.57
N LEU A 27 -8.24 -8.41 -8.80
CA LEU A 27 -7.28 -7.93 -9.80
C LEU A 27 -5.88 -8.46 -9.51
N THR A 28 -5.43 -8.41 -8.26
CA THR A 28 -4.13 -8.92 -7.83
C THR A 28 -4.02 -10.42 -8.04
N VAL A 29 -5.01 -11.21 -7.63
CA VAL A 29 -5.01 -12.68 -7.79
C VAL A 29 -5.00 -13.07 -9.27
N VAL A 30 -5.85 -12.43 -10.08
CA VAL A 30 -5.89 -12.69 -11.54
C VAL A 30 -4.58 -12.29 -12.19
N THR A 31 -3.95 -11.19 -11.78
CA THR A 31 -2.64 -10.78 -12.31
C THR A 31 -1.57 -11.78 -11.93
N PHE A 32 -1.54 -12.24 -10.67
CA PHE A 32 -0.52 -13.17 -10.19
C PHE A 32 -0.57 -14.52 -10.91
N PHE A 33 -1.77 -15.09 -11.10
CA PHE A 33 -1.91 -16.38 -11.78
C PHE A 33 -2.00 -16.27 -13.31
N GLY A 34 -2.45 -15.14 -13.81
CA GLY A 34 -2.82 -14.96 -15.22
C GLY A 34 -1.85 -14.14 -16.06
N ALA A 35 -0.93 -13.39 -15.44
CA ALA A 35 0.08 -12.65 -16.20
C ALA A 35 1.01 -13.61 -16.93
N SER A 36 1.15 -13.42 -18.24
CA SER A 36 2.00 -14.27 -19.09
C SER A 36 3.48 -13.91 -18.98
N ASN A 37 3.79 -12.72 -18.47
CA ASN A 37 5.14 -12.19 -18.35
C ASN A 37 5.20 -11.06 -17.30
N SER A 38 6.42 -10.64 -16.93
CA SER A 38 6.63 -9.59 -15.92
C SER A 38 6.10 -8.20 -16.34
N ASP A 39 5.92 -7.93 -17.63
CA ASP A 39 5.48 -6.62 -18.11
C ASP A 39 3.97 -6.41 -17.93
N GLU A 40 3.19 -7.48 -18.02
CA GLU A 40 1.77 -7.50 -17.64
C GLU A 40 1.61 -7.23 -16.14
N THR A 41 2.38 -7.90 -15.29
CA THR A 41 2.39 -7.64 -13.83
C THR A 41 2.77 -6.20 -13.52
N LYS A 42 3.83 -5.68 -14.17
CA LYS A 42 4.27 -4.28 -14.02
C LYS A 42 3.21 -3.28 -14.47
N SER A 43 2.41 -3.62 -15.49
CA SER A 43 1.33 -2.75 -15.99
C SER A 43 0.22 -2.61 -14.96
N VAL A 44 -0.19 -3.71 -14.32
CA VAL A 44 -1.17 -3.68 -13.22
C VAL A 44 -0.60 -2.99 -11.98
N MET A 45 0.65 -3.27 -11.64
CA MET A 45 1.34 -2.60 -10.55
C MET A 45 1.46 -1.09 -10.79
N LYS A 46 1.67 -0.64 -12.04
CA LYS A 46 1.61 0.78 -12.40
C LYS A 46 0.21 1.36 -12.22
N LEU A 47 -0.83 0.66 -12.67
CA LEU A 47 -2.22 1.08 -12.45
C LEU A 47 -2.52 1.27 -10.95
N LEU A 48 -2.11 0.32 -10.10
CA LEU A 48 -2.26 0.42 -8.65
C LEU A 48 -1.48 1.63 -8.08
N TRP A 49 -0.28 1.88 -8.58
CA TRP A 49 0.51 3.05 -8.17
C TRP A 49 -0.17 4.38 -8.54
N ASP A 50 -0.71 4.47 -9.75
CA ASP A 50 -1.45 5.66 -10.21
C ASP A 50 -2.75 5.87 -9.41
N LEU A 51 -3.31 4.81 -8.80
CA LEU A 51 -4.43 4.91 -7.86
C LEU A 51 -4.00 5.38 -6.47
N ILE A 52 -2.86 4.90 -5.96
CA ILE A 52 -2.29 5.26 -4.65
C ILE A 52 -1.80 6.71 -4.64
N ASN A 53 -1.09 7.10 -5.71
CA ASN A 53 -0.49 8.41 -5.87
C ASN A 53 -0.96 9.04 -7.19
N PRO A 54 -2.25 9.44 -7.27
CA PRO A 54 -2.76 10.14 -8.44
C PRO A 54 -1.97 11.45 -8.55
N GLY A 55 -1.29 11.66 -9.68
CA GLY A 55 -0.42 12.82 -9.85
C GLY A 55 -1.11 14.16 -9.57
N THR A 56 -0.30 15.20 -9.36
CA THR A 56 -0.72 16.58 -9.06
C THR A 56 -1.68 17.20 -10.09
N ASP A 57 -1.83 16.61 -11.27
CA ASP A 57 -2.72 17.10 -12.34
C ASP A 57 -4.21 16.78 -12.06
N SER A 58 -4.49 15.90 -11.11
CA SER A 58 -5.86 15.72 -10.61
C SER A 58 -6.11 16.71 -9.47
N ASN A 59 -6.80 17.82 -9.75
CA ASN A 59 -7.34 18.76 -8.74
C ASN A 59 -8.41 18.12 -7.82
N ILE A 60 -8.41 16.80 -7.68
CA ILE A 60 -9.34 16.01 -6.88
C ILE A 60 -8.52 15.48 -5.72
N GLU A 61 -8.63 16.16 -4.57
CA GLU A 61 -8.12 15.67 -3.30
C GLU A 61 -8.90 14.40 -2.94
N ARG A 62 -8.45 13.24 -3.44
CA ARG A 62 -9.14 11.97 -3.21
C ARG A 62 -8.84 11.52 -1.78
N LYS A 63 -9.79 11.74 -0.89
CA LYS A 63 -9.76 11.23 0.48
C LYS A 63 -10.26 9.79 0.50
N ASP A 64 -9.47 8.89 -0.08
CA ASP A 64 -9.74 7.45 0.05
C ASP A 64 -9.73 7.06 1.52
N SER A 65 -10.65 6.17 1.91
CA SER A 65 -10.64 5.66 3.28
C SER A 65 -9.32 4.90 3.55
N PRO A 66 -8.80 4.93 4.79
CA PRO A 66 -7.60 4.16 5.16
C PRO A 66 -7.66 2.69 4.74
N ALA A 67 -8.85 2.07 4.82
CA ALA A 67 -9.06 0.69 4.39
C ALA A 67 -8.86 0.48 2.87
N ILE A 68 -9.34 1.43 2.04
CA ILE A 68 -9.14 1.38 0.59
C ILE A 68 -7.66 1.56 0.25
N LEU A 69 -7.01 2.54 0.86
CA LEU A 69 -5.59 2.81 0.62
C LEU A 69 -4.72 1.62 1.09
N THR A 70 -5.04 1.03 2.23
CA THR A 70 -4.41 -0.21 2.72
C THR A 70 -4.51 -1.31 1.69
N ALA A 71 -5.72 -1.57 1.15
CA ALA A 71 -5.92 -2.60 0.15
C ALA A 71 -5.13 -2.33 -1.14
N MET A 72 -5.05 -1.08 -1.60
CA MET A 72 -4.24 -0.70 -2.76
C MET A 72 -2.75 -0.94 -2.53
N ILE A 73 -2.23 -0.51 -1.37
CA ILE A 73 -0.81 -0.69 -1.00
C ILE A 73 -0.48 -2.17 -0.88
N SER A 74 -1.29 -2.96 -0.17
CA SER A 74 -1.08 -4.41 -0.04
C SER A 74 -1.13 -5.12 -1.39
N ALA A 75 -2.09 -4.76 -2.26
CA ALA A 75 -2.17 -5.28 -3.63
C ALA A 75 -0.92 -4.97 -4.44
N TRP A 76 -0.43 -3.74 -4.35
CA TRP A 76 0.78 -3.27 -5.04
C TRP A 76 2.04 -3.99 -4.52
N SER A 77 2.19 -4.09 -3.20
CA SER A 77 3.28 -4.80 -2.51
C SER A 77 3.31 -6.29 -2.84
N PHE A 78 2.15 -6.93 -2.89
CA PHE A 78 2.06 -8.33 -3.28
C PHE A 78 2.58 -8.54 -4.70
N LEU A 79 2.12 -7.74 -5.68
CA LEU A 79 2.63 -7.86 -7.05
C LEU A 79 4.13 -7.53 -7.13
N LEU A 80 4.60 -6.53 -6.36
CA LEU A 80 6.03 -6.20 -6.23
C LEU A 80 6.87 -7.43 -5.82
N SER A 81 6.40 -8.23 -4.85
CA SER A 81 7.11 -9.44 -4.39
C SER A 81 7.21 -10.57 -5.43
N THR A 82 6.46 -10.48 -6.54
CA THR A 82 6.38 -11.53 -7.56
C THR A 82 7.13 -11.20 -8.84
N ILE A 83 7.66 -9.97 -8.95
CA ILE A 83 8.38 -9.52 -10.14
C ILE A 83 9.86 -9.89 -10.04
N ASP A 84 10.24 -10.89 -10.82
CA ASP A 84 11.65 -11.18 -11.09
C ASP A 84 12.15 -10.33 -12.26
N GLY A 85 13.12 -9.45 -12.01
CA GLY A 85 13.78 -8.65 -13.04
C GLY A 85 13.13 -7.30 -13.34
N TRP A 86 13.74 -6.25 -12.80
CA TRP A 86 13.31 -4.85 -12.96
C TRP A 86 13.85 -4.22 -14.23
N ARG A 87 13.17 -4.42 -15.36
CA ARG A 87 13.49 -3.74 -16.64
C ARG A 87 12.72 -2.42 -16.86
N SER A 88 12.07 -1.88 -15.84
CA SER A 88 11.12 -0.77 -16.01
C SER A 88 11.75 0.62 -15.83
N HIS A 89 11.11 1.60 -16.48
CA HIS A 89 11.36 3.03 -16.33
C HIS A 89 10.80 3.54 -14.98
N LYS A 90 11.08 4.82 -14.67
CA LYS A 90 10.82 5.56 -13.42
C LYS A 90 9.32 5.70 -13.01
N ASN A 91 8.51 4.66 -13.16
CA ASN A 91 7.05 4.70 -12.96
C ASN A 91 6.64 4.82 -11.49
N TRP A 92 7.49 4.41 -10.55
CA TRP A 92 7.19 4.38 -9.11
C TRP A 92 8.08 5.34 -8.31
N GLN A 93 8.61 6.38 -8.96
CA GLN A 93 9.43 7.39 -8.29
C GLN A 93 8.63 8.09 -7.20
N GLY A 94 9.23 8.23 -6.04
CA GLY A 94 8.60 8.84 -4.87
C GLY A 94 7.86 7.84 -3.99
N ALA A 95 7.81 6.55 -4.34
CA ALA A 95 7.18 5.52 -3.51
C ALA A 95 7.76 5.47 -2.09
N ILE A 96 9.09 5.56 -1.96
CA ILE A 96 9.75 5.55 -0.65
C ILE A 96 9.29 6.74 0.21
N THR A 97 9.26 7.94 -0.38
CA THR A 97 8.80 9.15 0.33
C THR A 97 7.33 9.05 0.69
N TYR A 98 6.49 8.57 -0.24
CA TYR A 98 5.05 8.42 -0.03
C TYR A 98 4.75 7.47 1.13
N PHE A 99 5.34 6.26 1.13
CA PHE A 99 5.13 5.29 2.20
C PHE A 99 5.76 5.76 3.52
N SER A 100 6.90 6.44 3.50
CA SER A 100 7.49 7.05 4.70
C SER A 100 6.55 8.07 5.35
N ASN A 101 5.84 8.89 4.58
CA ASN A 101 4.85 9.83 5.13
C ASN A 101 3.64 9.11 5.77
N ILE A 102 3.30 7.90 5.28
CA ILE A 102 2.22 7.08 5.87
C ILE A 102 2.64 6.48 7.22
N LEU A 103 3.95 6.38 7.51
CA LEU A 103 4.46 5.91 8.80
C LEU A 103 4.15 6.84 9.97
N ASP A 104 3.46 7.96 9.78
CA ASP A 104 2.92 8.81 10.85
C ASP A 104 1.38 8.67 10.98
N SER A 105 0.74 7.76 10.22
CA SER A 105 -0.70 7.48 10.30
C SER A 105 -1.09 6.78 11.60
N ASN A 106 -2.20 7.20 12.20
CA ASN A 106 -2.84 6.53 13.35
C ASN A 106 -3.58 5.23 12.98
N ASP A 107 -3.77 4.97 11.68
CA ASP A 107 -4.34 3.70 11.21
C ASP A 107 -3.25 2.63 11.13
N GLU A 108 -3.31 1.67 12.06
CA GLU A 108 -2.31 0.60 12.19
C GLU A 108 -2.26 -0.33 10.97
N ALA A 109 -3.39 -0.59 10.30
CA ALA A 109 -3.41 -1.45 9.12
C ALA A 109 -2.75 -0.75 7.93
N LEU A 110 -3.04 0.54 7.75
CA LEU A 110 -2.42 1.36 6.72
C LEU A 110 -0.92 1.53 6.96
N CYS A 111 -0.50 1.75 8.22
CA CYS A 111 0.90 1.77 8.59
C CYS A 111 1.58 0.44 8.30
N ALA A 112 0.98 -0.69 8.71
CA ALA A 112 1.55 -2.01 8.47
C ALA A 112 1.75 -2.28 6.96
N ALA A 113 0.78 -1.91 6.12
CA ALA A 113 0.91 -2.04 4.67
C ALA A 113 2.05 -1.16 4.11
N ALA A 114 2.23 0.06 4.63
CA ALA A 114 3.34 0.93 4.24
C ALA A 114 4.71 0.39 4.70
N CYS A 115 4.80 -0.17 5.91
CA CYS A 115 5.99 -0.84 6.42
C CYS A 115 6.40 -2.03 5.56
N GLU A 116 5.44 -2.87 5.16
CA GLU A 116 5.66 -4.01 4.27
C GLU A 116 6.10 -3.55 2.87
N ALA A 117 5.44 -2.52 2.32
CA ALA A 117 5.81 -1.94 1.04
C ALA A 117 7.24 -1.40 1.05
N LEU A 118 7.64 -0.70 2.11
CA LEU A 118 9.00 -0.20 2.28
C LEU A 118 10.01 -1.35 2.36
N ALA A 119 9.74 -2.40 3.16
CA ALA A 119 10.62 -3.56 3.26
C ALA A 119 10.87 -4.19 1.88
N LEU A 120 9.81 -4.44 1.10
CA LEU A 120 9.92 -4.99 -0.24
C LEU A 120 10.67 -4.08 -1.22
N VAL A 121 10.47 -2.76 -1.15
CA VAL A 121 11.22 -1.81 -1.98
C VAL A 121 12.72 -1.83 -1.66
N PHE A 122 13.09 -1.96 -0.38
CA PHE A 122 14.49 -2.10 0.00
C PHE A 122 15.05 -3.49 -0.36
N GLU A 123 14.22 -4.54 -0.34
CA GLU A 123 14.60 -5.90 -0.74
C GLU A 123 14.81 -6.04 -2.26
N SER A 124 14.08 -5.29 -3.08
CA SER A 124 14.03 -5.48 -4.54
C SER A 124 15.36 -5.18 -5.27
N ASN A 125 16.39 -4.72 -4.56
CA ASN A 125 17.73 -4.35 -5.05
C ASN A 125 17.74 -3.38 -6.26
N CYS A 126 16.64 -2.64 -6.46
CA CYS A 126 16.42 -1.73 -7.58
C CYS A 126 15.89 -0.38 -7.06
N LEU A 127 16.49 0.09 -5.98
CA LEU A 127 16.00 1.23 -5.20
C LEU A 127 15.96 2.53 -6.03
N GLU A 128 16.84 2.66 -7.02
CA GLU A 128 16.85 3.78 -7.98
C GLU A 128 15.58 3.87 -8.84
N LYS A 129 14.78 2.81 -8.91
CA LYS A 129 13.48 2.79 -9.60
C LYS A 129 12.37 3.45 -8.77
N PHE A 130 12.49 3.40 -7.45
CA PHE A 130 11.51 3.92 -6.49
C PHE A 130 11.90 5.28 -5.90
N SER A 131 13.20 5.58 -5.84
CA SER A 131 13.69 6.85 -5.33
C SER A 131 13.87 7.89 -6.44
N SER A 132 13.35 9.09 -6.20
CA SER A 132 13.67 10.29 -6.99
C SER A 132 15.01 10.93 -6.62
N LYS A 133 15.71 10.39 -5.61
CA LYS A 133 16.94 10.95 -5.06
C LYS A 133 18.20 10.16 -5.47
N THR A 134 19.37 10.74 -5.21
CA THR A 134 20.69 10.15 -5.47
C THR A 134 21.01 8.99 -4.50
N LYS A 135 22.04 8.18 -4.78
CA LYS A 135 22.43 7.06 -3.91
C LYS A 135 22.75 7.49 -2.48
N ASP A 136 23.48 8.57 -2.29
CA ASP A 136 23.84 9.06 -0.95
C ASP A 136 22.61 9.52 -0.15
N SER A 137 21.65 10.14 -0.83
CA SER A 137 20.39 10.57 -0.22
C SER A 137 19.41 9.41 0.01
N ASN A 138 19.62 8.24 -0.60
CA ASN A 138 18.88 7.02 -0.27
C ASN A 138 19.31 6.41 1.05
N LYS A 139 20.61 6.51 1.39
CA LYS A 139 21.11 6.10 2.72
C LYS A 139 20.50 6.98 3.81
N GLU A 140 20.54 8.29 3.62
CA GLU A 140 19.92 9.24 4.53
C GLU A 140 18.41 8.99 4.68
N LEU A 141 17.71 8.69 3.58
CA LEU A 141 16.30 8.35 3.60
C LEU A 141 16.02 7.08 4.42
N LYS A 142 16.84 6.04 4.26
CA LYS A 142 16.75 4.81 5.07
C LYS A 142 16.95 5.10 6.56
N ASP A 143 17.97 5.90 6.89
CA ASP A 143 18.27 6.28 8.28
C ASP A 143 17.11 7.07 8.91
N ASN A 144 16.46 7.95 8.14
CA ASN A 144 15.28 8.70 8.57
C ASN A 144 14.08 7.78 8.83
N ILE A 145 13.83 6.80 7.96
CA ILE A 145 12.77 5.80 8.14
C ILE A 145 13.03 4.95 9.40
N ILE A 146 14.26 4.49 9.61
CA ILE A 146 14.66 3.76 10.82
C ILE A 146 14.37 4.62 12.07
N LYS A 147 14.71 5.91 12.04
CA LYS A 147 14.43 6.82 13.15
C LYS A 147 12.93 6.99 13.40
N GLN A 148 12.12 7.13 12.35
CA GLN A 148 10.65 7.20 12.47
C GLN A 148 10.07 5.94 13.10
N LEU A 149 10.46 4.75 12.61
CA LEU A 149 10.00 3.47 13.15
C LEU A 149 10.37 3.30 14.63
N ARG A 150 11.59 3.70 15.04
CA ARG A 150 12.00 3.69 16.44
C ARG A 150 11.15 4.61 17.32
N SER A 151 10.86 5.85 16.87
CA SER A 151 10.01 6.80 17.61
C SER A 151 8.63 6.20 17.84
N ARG A 152 8.00 5.70 16.77
CA ARG A 152 6.68 5.08 16.82
C ARG A 152 6.62 3.91 17.80
N LEU A 153 7.59 2.99 17.75
CA LEU A 153 7.65 1.85 18.66
C LEU A 153 7.83 2.27 20.12
N SER A 154 8.54 3.37 20.38
CA SER A 154 8.73 3.92 21.73
C SER A 154 7.45 4.56 22.29
N GLU A 155 6.65 5.21 21.45
CA GLU A 155 5.37 5.83 21.81
C GLU A 155 4.32 4.77 22.15
N THR A 156 4.23 3.69 21.35
CA THR A 156 3.37 2.54 21.64
C THR A 156 3.76 1.82 22.95
N GLY A 157 5.00 1.98 23.42
CA GLY A 157 5.44 1.47 24.73
C GLY A 157 4.90 2.27 25.92
N ASN A 158 4.68 3.58 25.75
CA ASN A 158 4.26 4.49 26.81
C ASN A 158 2.74 4.56 27.02
N GLU A 159 1.93 4.24 26.00
CA GLU A 159 0.46 4.22 26.09
C GLU A 159 -0.12 2.90 26.63
N ARG A 160 0.68 1.84 26.74
CA ARG A 160 0.27 0.49 27.21
C ARG A 160 -0.14 0.39 28.69
N ILE A 161 -0.27 1.51 29.40
CA ILE A 161 -0.80 1.53 30.78
C ILE A 161 -2.35 1.57 30.80
N SER A 162 -3.04 1.82 29.68
CA SER A 162 -4.52 1.77 29.63
C SER A 162 -5.06 0.66 28.72
N SER A 163 -5.40 -0.47 29.36
CA SER A 163 -6.39 -1.48 28.98
C SER A 163 -6.41 -2.07 27.55
N GLN A 164 -5.91 -3.31 27.47
CA GLN A 164 -6.56 -4.48 26.82
C GLN A 164 -6.79 -4.45 25.29
N ASP A 165 -5.83 -5.00 24.54
CA ASP A 165 -6.00 -6.28 23.82
C ASP A 165 -4.62 -6.88 23.51
N ARG A 166 -4.31 -8.05 24.06
CA ARG A 166 -3.08 -8.78 23.76
C ARG A 166 -3.31 -9.62 22.51
N ARG A 167 -3.31 -8.98 21.33
CA ARG A 167 -2.78 -9.66 20.15
C ARG A 167 -1.27 -9.63 20.25
N THR A 168 -0.69 -10.73 20.75
CA THR A 168 0.63 -11.18 20.28
C THR A 168 0.50 -11.46 18.79
N GLY A 169 0.51 -10.38 18.00
CA GLY A 169 0.37 -10.36 16.56
C GLY A 169 1.56 -9.60 16.00
N PHE A 170 2.17 -10.17 14.96
CA PHE A 170 3.26 -9.61 14.19
C PHE A 170 3.17 -8.08 14.07
N ASN A 171 4.15 -7.37 14.62
CA ASN A 171 4.24 -5.91 14.48
C ASN A 171 5.07 -5.62 13.22
N SER A 172 4.40 -5.26 12.14
CA SER A 172 5.05 -4.95 10.86
C SER A 172 6.10 -3.85 10.99
N ALA A 173 5.86 -2.82 11.82
CA ALA A 173 6.86 -1.77 12.06
C ALA A 173 8.14 -2.30 12.73
N SER A 174 8.01 -3.25 13.68
CA SER A 174 9.17 -3.91 14.31
C SER A 174 9.91 -4.80 13.30
N ALA A 175 9.19 -5.60 12.53
CA ALA A 175 9.80 -6.50 11.54
C ALA A 175 10.52 -5.72 10.44
N THR A 176 9.91 -4.64 9.94
CA THR A 176 10.54 -3.75 8.96
C THR A 176 11.75 -3.04 9.57
N LEU A 177 11.69 -2.61 10.83
CA LEU A 177 12.86 -2.04 11.51
C LEU A 177 14.03 -3.03 11.57
N ASP A 178 13.78 -4.25 12.04
CA ASP A 178 14.79 -5.31 12.15
C ASP A 178 15.40 -5.62 10.77
N PHE A 179 14.55 -5.71 9.72
CA PHE A 179 14.99 -5.93 8.35
C PHE A 179 15.90 -4.79 7.83
N LEU A 180 15.51 -3.53 8.04
CA LEU A 180 16.29 -2.39 7.58
C LEU A 180 17.63 -2.28 8.34
N GLU A 181 17.65 -2.60 9.62
CA GLU A 181 18.88 -2.60 10.45
C GLU A 181 19.84 -3.74 10.10
N ALA A 182 19.32 -4.91 9.72
CA ALA A 182 20.12 -6.08 9.34
C ALA A 182 21.02 -5.84 8.10
N GLY A 183 20.76 -4.78 7.33
CA GLY A 183 21.76 -4.22 6.42
C GLY A 183 22.11 -5.08 5.21
N PHE A 184 21.20 -5.92 4.72
CA PHE A 184 21.41 -6.57 3.42
C PHE A 184 21.40 -5.51 2.29
N VAL A 185 22.55 -5.40 1.63
CA VAL A 185 22.84 -4.65 0.39
C VAL A 185 23.48 -5.63 -0.58
#